data_AF-A0A3M1IS09-F1
#
_entry.id   AF-A0A3M1IS09-F1
#
_cell.length_a   1.000
_cell.length_b   1.000
_cell.length_c   1.000
_cell.angle_alpha   90.00
_cell.angle_beta   90.00
_cell.angle_gamma   90.00
#
_symmetry.space_group_name_H-M   'P 1'
#
loop_
_entity.id
_entity.type
_entity.pdbx_description
1 polymer ?
#
loop_
_entity_poly.entity_id
_entity_poly.type
_entity_poly.pdbx_seq_one_letter_code
_entity_poly.pdbx_strand_id
1 'polypeptide(L)'
;DVSLLFAEINHFLRINQLDVLIEKLEAAIEKEPDNVSLYSTMGNVYDNLYQRELAAGNEEEAKKYFDLALKYYNDALSRKEDFTDAIYSIGALYFNKAATMTQELQKIADDLSKEGQRKYNELQTQINAEFDKALPYFIRVEKLKPNDINTLIALKEIYARKSDFEKSNEFKARLEKAQAGEPLSSYFEGKQ
;
A
#
# COMPACT_ATOMS: atom_id res chain seq x y z
N ASP A 1 -28.46 11.37 -11.55
CA ASP A 1 -28.71 10.85 -10.20
C ASP A 1 -27.39 10.33 -9.63
N VAL A 2 -27.04 10.72 -8.40
CA VAL A 2 -25.80 10.31 -7.72
C VAL A 2 -25.93 8.87 -7.18
N SER A 3 -27.13 8.45 -6.77
CA SER A 3 -27.38 7.10 -6.25
C SER A 3 -27.13 6.01 -7.31
N LEU A 4 -27.56 6.26 -8.55
CA LEU A 4 -27.30 5.38 -9.68
C LEU A 4 -25.78 5.27 -9.97
N LEU A 5 -25.06 6.39 -9.89
CA LEU A 5 -23.62 6.42 -10.14
C LEU A 5 -22.84 5.54 -9.15
N PHE A 6 -23.20 5.60 -7.87
CA PHE A 6 -22.61 4.73 -6.84
C PHE A 6 -22.97 3.24 -7.03
N ALA A 7 -24.19 2.95 -7.48
CA ALA A 7 -24.57 1.58 -7.82
C ALA A 7 -23.74 1.02 -8.98
N GLU A 8 -23.49 1.84 -10.00
CA GLU A 8 -22.61 1.51 -11.13
C GLU A 8 -21.16 1.30 -10.68
N ILE A 9 -20.61 2.19 -9.86
CA ILE A 9 -19.26 2.04 -9.27
C ILE A 9 -19.13 0.69 -8.55
N ASN A 10 -20.08 0.36 -7.67
CA ASN A 10 -20.08 -0.90 -6.94
C ASN A 10 -20.22 -2.12 -7.88
N HIS A 11 -21.01 -1.98 -8.95
CA HIS A 11 -21.16 -3.03 -9.95
C HIS A 11 -19.84 -3.30 -10.69
N PHE A 12 -19.21 -2.27 -11.25
CA PHE A 12 -17.97 -2.39 -12.04
C PHE A 12 -16.78 -2.82 -11.19
N LEU A 13 -16.74 -2.40 -9.91
CA LEU A 13 -15.77 -2.90 -8.94
C LEU A 13 -15.91 -4.42 -8.76
N ARG A 14 -17.14 -4.93 -8.63
CA ARG A 14 -17.40 -6.36 -8.42
C ARG A 14 -17.03 -7.22 -9.63
N ILE A 15 -17.19 -6.71 -10.85
CA ILE A 15 -16.88 -7.44 -12.09
C ILE A 15 -15.49 -7.11 -12.64
N ASN A 16 -14.67 -6.36 -11.89
CA ASN A 16 -13.30 -5.97 -12.25
C ASN A 16 -13.18 -5.29 -13.62
N GLN A 17 -14.20 -4.55 -14.04
CA GLN A 17 -14.17 -3.74 -15.27
C GLN A 17 -13.58 -2.36 -14.96
N LEU A 18 -12.26 -2.33 -14.78
CA LEU A 18 -11.54 -1.17 -14.25
C LEU A 18 -11.60 0.05 -15.17
N ASP A 19 -11.56 -0.13 -16.49
CA ASP A 19 -11.59 1.00 -17.44
C ASP A 19 -12.92 1.77 -17.36
N VAL A 20 -14.05 1.05 -17.33
CA VAL A 20 -15.38 1.65 -17.17
C VAL A 20 -15.53 2.28 -15.79
N LEU A 21 -14.96 1.64 -14.77
CA LEU A 21 -14.98 2.15 -13.40
C LEU A 21 -14.26 3.50 -13.27
N ILE A 22 -13.16 3.72 -14.00
CA ILE A 22 -12.45 5.02 -14.03
C ILE A 22 -13.40 6.11 -14.51
N GLU A 23 -14.07 5.94 -15.66
CA GLU A 23 -15.00 6.96 -16.19
C GLU A 23 -16.13 7.28 -15.19
N LYS A 24 -16.64 6.26 -14.49
CA LYS A 24 -17.67 6.45 -13.46
C LYS A 24 -17.16 7.20 -12.23
N LEU A 25 -15.93 6.91 -11.80
CA LEU A 25 -15.29 7.59 -10.68
C LEU A 25 -14.93 9.05 -11.03
N GLU A 26 -14.49 9.33 -12.26
CA GLU A 26 -14.26 10.70 -12.73
C GLU A 26 -15.56 11.52 -12.67
N ALA A 27 -16.64 11.01 -13.25
CA ALA A 27 -17.95 11.66 -13.19
C ALA A 27 -18.52 11.80 -11.76
N ALA A 28 -18.13 10.92 -10.85
CA ALA A 28 -18.50 11.02 -9.43
C ALA A 28 -17.70 12.11 -8.72
N ILE A 29 -16.40 12.19 -8.98
CA ILE A 29 -15.51 13.22 -8.42
C ILE A 29 -15.93 14.62 -8.87
N GLU A 30 -16.37 14.79 -10.12
CA GLU A 30 -16.90 16.07 -10.60
C GLU A 30 -18.15 16.53 -9.82
N LYS A 31 -18.99 15.59 -9.39
CA LYS A 31 -20.23 15.87 -8.67
C LYS A 31 -20.04 16.00 -7.16
N GLU A 32 -19.12 15.22 -6.60
CA GLU A 32 -18.82 15.17 -5.18
C GLU A 32 -17.31 15.35 -4.93
N PRO A 33 -16.75 16.53 -5.24
CA PRO A 33 -15.31 16.76 -5.18
C PRO A 33 -14.72 16.64 -3.77
N ASP A 34 -15.55 16.74 -2.73
CA ASP A 34 -15.14 16.62 -1.32
C ASP A 34 -15.26 15.19 -0.77
N ASN A 35 -15.82 14.25 -1.54
CA ASN A 35 -15.98 12.86 -1.11
C ASN A 35 -14.66 12.09 -1.24
N VAL A 36 -13.87 12.10 -0.17
CA VAL A 36 -12.52 11.48 -0.12
C VAL A 36 -12.50 9.99 -0.47
N SER A 37 -13.62 9.28 -0.29
CA SER A 37 -13.71 7.85 -0.62
C SER A 37 -13.61 7.57 -2.12
N LEU A 38 -14.04 8.52 -2.97
CA LEU A 38 -13.93 8.41 -4.43
C LEU A 38 -12.48 8.45 -4.89
N TYR A 39 -11.68 9.36 -4.33
CA TYR A 39 -10.25 9.46 -4.65
C TYR A 39 -9.49 8.21 -4.21
N SER A 40 -9.76 7.70 -3.00
CA SER A 40 -9.13 6.45 -2.56
C SER A 40 -9.58 5.25 -3.38
N THR A 41 -10.84 5.21 -3.82
CA THR A 41 -11.33 4.14 -4.71
C THR A 41 -10.63 4.22 -6.07
N MET A 42 -10.46 5.42 -6.63
CA MET A 42 -9.69 5.62 -7.86
C MET A 42 -8.23 5.19 -7.70
N GLY A 43 -7.59 5.53 -6.57
CA GLY A 43 -6.25 5.06 -6.25
C GLY A 43 -6.16 3.53 -6.22
N ASN A 44 -7.13 2.84 -5.60
CA ASN A 44 -7.19 1.38 -5.58
C ASN A 44 -7.36 0.79 -6.98
N VAL A 45 -8.13 1.42 -7.86
CA VAL A 45 -8.27 0.99 -9.26
C VAL A 45 -6.94 1.05 -9.99
N TYR A 46 -6.20 2.14 -9.85
CA TYR A 46 -4.88 2.26 -10.45
C TYR A 46 -3.84 1.34 -9.82
N ASP A 47 -3.91 1.04 -8.52
CA ASP A 47 -3.06 0.01 -7.89
C ASP A 47 -3.33 -1.37 -8.51
N ASN A 48 -4.60 -1.74 -8.69
CA ASN A 48 -4.94 -3.01 -9.37
C ASN A 48 -4.41 -3.07 -10.80
N LEU A 49 -4.51 -1.97 -11.56
CA LEU A 49 -3.91 -1.86 -12.89
C LEU A 49 -2.38 -1.97 -12.83
N TYR A 50 -1.74 -1.30 -11.87
CA TYR A 50 -0.30 -1.41 -11.64
C TYR A 50 0.13 -2.87 -11.41
N GLN A 51 -0.52 -3.58 -10.49
CA GLN A 51 -0.19 -4.99 -10.23
C GLN A 51 -0.38 -5.86 -11.46
N ARG A 52 -1.45 -5.62 -12.23
CA ARG A 52 -1.73 -6.36 -13.47
C ARG A 52 -0.65 -6.17 -14.52
N GLU A 53 -0.28 -4.92 -14.79
CA GLU A 53 0.75 -4.61 -15.79
C GLU A 53 2.14 -5.06 -15.36
N LEU A 54 2.45 -4.94 -14.06
CA LEU A 54 3.71 -5.45 -13.51
C LEU A 54 3.82 -6.97 -13.68
N ALA A 55 2.75 -7.71 -13.40
CA ALA A 55 2.71 -9.16 -13.61
C ALA A 55 2.79 -9.57 -15.09
N ALA A 56 2.32 -8.70 -16.00
CA ALA A 56 2.43 -8.88 -17.44
C ALA A 56 3.82 -8.51 -18.00
N GLY A 57 4.71 -7.92 -17.19
CA GLY A 57 6.02 -7.42 -17.64
C GLY A 57 5.96 -6.08 -18.37
N ASN A 58 4.82 -5.37 -18.31
CA ASN A 58 4.62 -4.07 -18.94
C ASN A 58 5.10 -2.96 -17.99
N GLU A 59 6.42 -2.78 -17.90
CA GLU A 59 7.05 -1.91 -16.90
C GLU A 59 6.64 -0.43 -17.03
N GLU A 60 6.46 0.06 -18.27
CA GLU A 60 6.09 1.46 -18.52
C GLU A 60 4.66 1.75 -18.03
N GLU A 61 3.70 0.91 -18.40
CA GLU A 61 2.32 1.01 -17.95
C GLU A 61 2.21 0.78 -16.44
N ALA A 62 2.94 -0.19 -15.89
CA ALA A 62 3.00 -0.42 -14.46
C ALA A 62 3.47 0.84 -13.73
N LYS A 63 4.55 1.48 -14.20
CA LYS A 63 5.05 2.73 -13.62
C LYS A 63 3.99 3.84 -13.71
N LYS A 64 3.34 4.00 -14.86
CA LYS A 64 2.27 4.99 -15.05
C LYS A 64 1.14 4.78 -14.03
N TYR A 65 0.68 3.54 -13.86
CA TYR A 65 -0.41 3.24 -12.94
C TYR A 65 -0.02 3.36 -11.48
N PHE A 66 1.23 3.04 -11.13
CA PHE A 66 1.77 3.31 -9.80
C PHE A 66 1.71 4.82 -9.48
N ASP A 67 2.18 5.66 -10.41
CA ASP A 67 2.19 7.11 -10.24
C ASP A 67 0.76 7.69 -10.13
N LEU A 68 -0.20 7.14 -10.89
CA LEU A 68 -1.62 7.50 -10.80
C LEU A 68 -2.25 7.07 -9.47
N ALA A 69 -2.00 5.84 -9.01
CA ALA A 69 -2.50 5.37 -7.72
C ALA A 69 -2.02 6.29 -6.59
N LEU A 70 -0.72 6.58 -6.56
CA LEU A 70 -0.11 7.46 -5.58
C LEU A 70 -0.68 8.88 -5.65
N LYS A 71 -0.90 9.44 -6.85
CA LYS A 71 -1.55 10.74 -7.03
C LYS A 71 -2.93 10.75 -6.37
N TYR A 72 -3.80 9.79 -6.68
CA TYR A 72 -5.17 9.80 -6.17
C TYR A 72 -5.27 9.54 -4.66
N TYR A 73 -4.40 8.71 -4.09
CA TYR A 73 -4.31 8.60 -2.64
C TYR A 73 -3.86 9.91 -1.98
N ASN A 74 -2.88 10.61 -2.56
CA ASN A 74 -2.47 11.93 -2.07
C ASN A 74 -3.57 12.99 -2.26
N ASP A 75 -4.35 12.90 -3.34
CA ASP A 75 -5.54 13.74 -3.52
C ASP A 75 -6.57 13.49 -2.41
N ALA A 76 -6.75 12.25 -1.95
CA ALA A 76 -7.58 11.96 -0.78
C ALA A 76 -7.00 12.58 0.51
N LEU A 77 -5.69 12.45 0.73
CA LEU A 77 -5.02 12.98 1.93
C LEU A 77 -4.95 14.51 1.97
N SER A 78 -4.91 15.19 0.82
CA SER A 78 -4.97 16.66 0.77
C SER A 78 -6.34 17.21 1.19
N ARG A 79 -7.40 16.38 1.09
CA ARG A 79 -8.77 16.72 1.52
C ARG A 79 -9.03 16.30 2.97
N LYS A 80 -8.51 15.14 3.36
CA LYS A 80 -8.61 14.61 4.73
C LYS A 80 -7.32 13.91 5.11
N GLU A 81 -6.47 14.62 5.85
CA GLU A 81 -5.11 14.20 6.20
C GLU A 81 -5.06 12.90 7.02
N ASP A 82 -6.07 12.66 7.86
CA ASP A 82 -6.22 11.48 8.72
C ASP A 82 -7.06 10.37 8.08
N PHE A 83 -7.34 10.45 6.77
CA PHE A 83 -8.13 9.44 6.07
C PHE A 83 -7.37 8.13 5.96
N THR A 84 -7.62 7.25 6.92
CA THR A 84 -6.78 6.08 7.20
C THR A 84 -6.70 5.11 6.02
N ASP A 85 -7.75 5.01 5.21
CA ASP A 85 -7.79 4.11 4.06
C ASP A 85 -6.74 4.53 3.01
N ALA A 86 -6.63 5.83 2.71
CA ALA A 86 -5.60 6.33 1.79
C ALA A 86 -4.19 6.26 2.39
N ILE A 87 -4.03 6.53 3.69
CA ILE A 87 -2.74 6.36 4.38
C ILE A 87 -2.28 4.90 4.26
N TYR A 88 -3.15 3.96 4.60
CA TYR A 88 -2.88 2.53 4.52
C TYR A 88 -2.55 2.12 3.07
N SER A 89 -3.37 2.54 2.10
CA SER A 89 -3.16 2.18 0.69
C SER A 89 -1.82 2.68 0.14
N ILE A 90 -1.32 3.85 0.53
CA ILE A 90 0.02 4.30 0.12
C ILE A 90 1.10 3.40 0.74
N GLY A 91 0.97 3.05 2.02
CA GLY A 91 1.88 2.10 2.68
C GLY A 91 1.89 0.74 1.98
N ALA A 92 0.70 0.20 1.68
CA ALA A 92 0.53 -1.06 0.98
C ALA A 92 1.10 -1.02 -0.45
N LEU A 93 0.91 0.08 -1.19
CA LEU A 93 1.44 0.27 -2.54
C LEU A 93 2.98 0.12 -2.58
N TYR A 94 3.68 0.79 -1.67
CA TYR A 94 5.15 0.67 -1.55
C TYR A 94 5.58 -0.71 -1.02
N PHE A 95 4.86 -1.24 -0.03
CA PHE A 95 5.14 -2.56 0.53
C PHE A 95 5.04 -3.67 -0.51
N ASN A 96 3.98 -3.67 -1.31
CA ASN A 96 3.75 -4.65 -2.37
C ASN A 96 4.82 -4.55 -3.45
N LYS A 97 5.20 -3.32 -3.85
CA LYS A 97 6.34 -3.11 -4.76
C LYS A 97 7.62 -3.76 -4.22
N ALA A 98 7.95 -3.51 -2.94
CA ALA A 98 9.11 -4.11 -2.29
C ALA A 98 9.02 -5.65 -2.20
N ALA A 99 7.82 -6.18 -1.97
CA ALA A 99 7.56 -7.62 -1.95
C ALA A 99 7.79 -8.28 -3.33
N THR A 100 7.28 -7.68 -4.41
CA THR A 100 7.54 -8.15 -5.77
C THR A 100 9.03 -8.10 -6.12
N MET A 101 9.71 -7.01 -5.78
CA MET A 101 11.17 -6.92 -5.96
C MET A 101 11.94 -7.97 -5.15
N THR A 102 11.46 -8.32 -3.95
CA THR A 102 12.03 -9.42 -3.15
C THR A 102 11.91 -10.77 -3.87
N GLN A 103 10.80 -11.01 -4.58
CA GLN A 103 10.64 -12.23 -5.38
C GLN A 103 11.65 -12.26 -6.55
N GLU A 104 11.90 -11.13 -7.21
CA GLU A 104 12.94 -11.04 -8.24
C GLU A 104 14.35 -11.25 -7.67
N LEU A 105 14.63 -10.71 -6.47
CA LEU A 105 15.91 -10.92 -5.79
C LEU A 105 16.17 -12.41 -5.52
N GLN A 106 15.14 -13.16 -5.13
CA GLN A 106 15.27 -14.61 -4.89
C GLN A 106 15.64 -15.39 -6.16
N LYS A 107 15.16 -14.96 -7.34
CA LYS A 107 15.50 -15.61 -8.62
C LYS A 107 16.97 -15.47 -9.01
N ILE A 108 17.65 -14.42 -8.53
CA ILE A 108 19.06 -14.15 -8.84
C ILE A 108 20.00 -14.53 -7.68
N ALA A 109 19.48 -15.06 -6.57
CA ALA A 109 20.26 -15.29 -5.35
C ALA A 109 21.36 -16.36 -5.51
N ASP A 110 21.21 -17.28 -6.47
CA ASP A 110 22.17 -18.36 -6.72
C ASP A 110 23.32 -17.94 -7.66
N ASP A 111 23.26 -16.75 -8.26
CA ASP A 111 24.37 -16.22 -9.07
C ASP A 111 25.46 -15.61 -8.17
N LEU A 112 26.40 -16.48 -7.77
CA LEU A 112 27.54 -16.11 -6.92
C LEU A 112 28.70 -15.46 -7.70
N SER A 113 28.51 -15.12 -8.99
CA SER A 113 29.50 -14.36 -9.74
C SER A 113 29.64 -12.94 -9.18
N LYS A 114 30.76 -12.27 -9.50
CA LYS A 114 30.95 -10.85 -9.11
C LYS A 114 29.82 -9.96 -9.61
N GLU A 115 29.29 -10.25 -10.80
CA GLU A 115 28.19 -9.50 -11.40
C GLU A 115 26.84 -9.84 -10.75
N GLY A 116 26.58 -11.12 -10.46
CA GLY A 116 25.41 -11.57 -9.72
C GLY A 116 25.32 -10.92 -8.34
N GLN A 117 26.43 -10.94 -7.58
CA GLN A 117 26.51 -10.29 -6.28
C GLN A 117 26.28 -8.76 -6.36
N ARG A 118 26.77 -8.11 -7.42
CA ARG A 118 26.54 -6.68 -7.67
C ARG A 118 25.04 -6.40 -7.86
N LYS A 119 24.38 -7.14 -8.75
CA LYS A 119 22.93 -7.03 -9.01
C LYS A 119 22.10 -7.32 -7.76
N TYR A 120 22.48 -8.35 -7.01
CA TYR A 120 21.83 -8.70 -5.75
C TYR A 120 21.87 -7.55 -4.75
N ASN A 121 23.06 -6.96 -4.53
CA ASN A 121 23.23 -5.85 -3.59
C ASN A 121 22.47 -4.59 -4.03
N GLU A 122 22.46 -4.30 -5.34
CA GLU A 122 21.70 -3.17 -5.91
C GLU A 122 20.20 -3.36 -5.70
N LEU A 123 19.66 -4.54 -6.02
CA LEU A 123 18.24 -4.83 -5.85
C LEU A 123 17.83 -4.87 -4.37
N GLN A 124 18.67 -5.44 -3.49
CA GLN A 124 18.47 -5.41 -2.05
C GLN A 124 18.39 -3.96 -1.51
N THR A 125 19.24 -3.06 -2.01
CA THR A 125 19.21 -1.64 -1.65
C THR A 125 17.90 -0.98 -2.07
N GLN A 126 17.43 -1.27 -3.29
CA GLN A 126 16.16 -0.73 -3.77
C GLN A 126 14.95 -1.28 -2.99
N ILE A 127 14.93 -2.59 -2.67
CA ILE A 127 13.91 -3.21 -1.83
C ILE A 127 13.82 -2.51 -0.47
N ASN A 128 14.96 -2.28 0.17
CA ASN A 128 15.02 -1.58 1.47
C ASN A 128 14.48 -0.16 1.35
N ALA A 129 14.80 0.56 0.28
CA ALA A 129 14.30 1.91 0.04
C ALA A 129 12.77 1.95 -0.13
N GLU A 130 12.17 0.95 -0.78
CA GLU A 130 10.70 0.89 -0.90
C GLU A 130 10.03 0.55 0.45
N PHE A 131 10.60 -0.36 1.25
CA PHE A 131 10.10 -0.58 2.62
C PHE A 131 10.24 0.67 3.51
N ASP A 132 11.30 1.45 3.34
CA ASP A 132 11.49 2.72 4.06
C ASP A 132 10.44 3.77 3.67
N LYS A 133 9.98 3.77 2.41
CA LYS A 133 8.84 4.61 1.99
C LYS A 133 7.51 4.13 2.58
N ALA A 134 7.31 2.81 2.69
CA ALA A 134 6.08 2.24 3.24
C ALA A 134 5.92 2.49 4.75
N LEU A 135 7.03 2.35 5.50
CA LEU A 135 7.07 2.41 6.97
C LEU A 135 6.33 3.61 7.60
N PRO A 136 6.59 4.88 7.21
CA PRO A 136 5.95 6.02 7.85
C PRO A 136 4.41 6.03 7.71
N TYR A 137 3.88 5.45 6.64
CA TYR A 137 2.43 5.35 6.45
C TYR A 137 1.80 4.33 7.40
N PHE A 138 2.41 3.15 7.57
CA PHE A 138 1.93 2.17 8.54
C PHE A 138 2.06 2.67 9.98
N ILE A 139 3.12 3.43 10.31
CA ILE A 139 3.24 4.11 11.60
C ILE A 139 2.07 5.08 11.81
N ARG A 140 1.70 5.85 10.79
CA ARG A 140 0.54 6.74 10.84
C ARG A 140 -0.77 5.99 11.04
N VAL A 141 -1.00 4.89 10.31
CA VAL A 141 -2.20 4.06 10.50
C VAL A 141 -2.24 3.49 11.91
N GLU A 142 -1.12 2.99 12.43
CA GLU A 142 -1.02 2.44 13.78
C GLU A 142 -1.37 3.47 14.85
N LYS A 143 -0.94 4.74 14.67
CA LYS A 143 -1.33 5.84 15.56
C LYS A 143 -2.84 6.11 15.57
N LEU A 144 -3.51 5.94 14.44
CA LEU A 144 -4.95 6.21 14.27
C LEU A 144 -5.83 4.99 14.58
N LYS A 145 -5.35 3.79 14.27
CA LYS A 145 -6.03 2.50 14.41
C LYS A 145 -5.05 1.46 14.98
N PRO A 146 -4.76 1.48 16.30
CA PRO A 146 -3.75 0.59 16.91
C PRO A 146 -4.05 -0.91 16.80
N ASN A 147 -5.34 -1.25 16.64
CA ASN A 147 -5.81 -2.63 16.47
C ASN A 147 -5.87 -3.10 15.00
N ASP A 148 -5.45 -2.27 14.03
CA ASP A 148 -5.50 -2.65 12.62
C ASP A 148 -4.54 -3.81 12.32
N ILE A 149 -5.10 -5.01 12.13
CA ILE A 149 -4.35 -6.27 11.99
C ILE A 149 -3.35 -6.19 10.82
N ASN A 150 -3.76 -5.63 9.68
CA ASN A 150 -2.92 -5.57 8.50
C ASN A 150 -1.72 -4.64 8.71
N THR A 151 -1.92 -3.51 9.38
CA THR A 151 -0.86 -2.59 9.76
C THR A 151 0.11 -3.23 10.74
N LEU A 152 -0.36 -3.98 11.73
CA LEU A 152 0.50 -4.71 12.67
C LEU A 152 1.34 -5.77 11.96
N ILE A 153 0.76 -6.49 10.99
CA ILE A 153 1.49 -7.45 10.14
C ILE A 153 2.58 -6.74 9.34
N ALA A 154 2.24 -5.65 8.64
CA ALA A 154 3.19 -4.90 7.83
C ALA A 154 4.35 -4.34 8.66
N LEU A 155 4.07 -3.77 9.84
CA LEU A 155 5.10 -3.25 10.75
C LEU A 155 6.02 -4.37 11.26
N LYS A 156 5.46 -5.50 11.69
CA LYS A 156 6.23 -6.68 12.11
C LYS A 156 7.21 -7.12 11.01
N GLU A 157 6.74 -7.19 9.76
CA GLU A 157 7.53 -7.66 8.62
C GLU A 157 8.60 -6.64 8.17
N ILE A 158 8.26 -5.36 8.10
CA ILE A 158 9.23 -4.30 7.78
C ILE A 158 10.36 -4.30 8.83
N TYR A 159 10.03 -4.33 10.13
CA TYR A 159 11.05 -4.33 11.17
C TYR A 159 11.91 -5.60 11.15
N ALA A 160 11.34 -6.78 10.88
CA ALA A 160 12.12 -8.01 10.70
C ALA A 160 13.13 -7.88 9.55
N ARG A 161 12.72 -7.33 8.41
CA ARG A 161 13.59 -7.12 7.24
C ARG A 161 14.71 -6.13 7.52
N LYS A 162 14.43 -5.10 8.32
CA LYS A 162 15.42 -4.13 8.81
C LYS A 162 16.31 -4.69 9.93
N SER A 163 16.17 -5.96 10.28
CA SER A 163 16.85 -6.61 11.42
C SER A 163 16.58 -5.95 12.78
N ASP A 164 15.50 -5.17 12.88
CA ASP A 164 15.00 -4.60 14.14
C ASP A 164 14.06 -5.62 14.80
N PHE A 165 14.67 -6.71 15.30
CA PHE A 165 13.92 -7.83 15.87
C PHE A 165 13.20 -7.46 17.16
N GLU A 166 13.68 -6.45 17.90
CA GLU A 166 12.98 -5.92 19.07
C GLU A 166 11.61 -5.36 18.67
N LYS A 167 11.57 -4.42 17.71
CA LYS A 167 10.29 -3.88 17.23
C LYS A 167 9.47 -4.94 16.50
N SER A 168 10.10 -5.83 15.74
CA SER A 168 9.36 -6.92 15.09
C SER A 168 8.62 -7.81 16.10
N ASN A 169 9.29 -8.20 17.19
CA ASN A 169 8.67 -8.98 18.26
C ASN A 169 7.59 -8.20 19.01
N GLU A 170 7.78 -6.90 19.23
CA GLU A 170 6.74 -6.03 19.79
C GLU A 170 5.48 -6.04 18.91
N PHE A 171 5.62 -5.81 17.60
CA PHE A 171 4.47 -5.82 16.68
C PHE A 171 3.85 -7.21 16.50
N LYS A 172 4.62 -8.29 16.70
CA LYS A 172 4.08 -9.65 16.80
C LYS A 172 3.20 -9.81 18.04
N ALA A 173 3.66 -9.40 19.22
CA ALA A 173 2.88 -9.51 20.46
C ALA A 173 1.61 -8.64 20.40
N ARG A 174 1.69 -7.44 19.81
CA ARG A 174 0.52 -6.58 19.58
C ARG A 174 -0.47 -7.20 18.61
N LEU A 175 0.01 -7.84 17.53
CA LEU A 175 -0.84 -8.58 16.60
C LEU A 175 -1.63 -9.70 17.30
N GLU A 176 -0.96 -10.48 18.16
CA GLU A 176 -1.61 -11.56 18.93
C GLU A 176 -2.73 -11.02 19.84
N LYS A 177 -2.47 -9.91 20.55
CA LYS A 177 -3.49 -9.22 21.36
C LYS A 177 -4.67 -8.69 20.53
N ALA A 178 -4.38 -8.05 19.39
CA ALA A 178 -5.43 -7.55 18.50
C ALA A 178 -6.31 -8.69 17.95
N GLN A 179 -5.71 -9.84 17.61
CA GLN A 179 -6.44 -11.03 17.17
C GLN A 179 -7.28 -11.67 18.29
N ALA A 180 -6.85 -11.56 19.54
CA ALA A 180 -7.64 -11.94 20.71
C ALA A 180 -8.77 -10.94 21.04
N GLY A 181 -8.90 -9.83 20.29
CA GLY A 181 -9.89 -8.79 20.53
C GLY A 181 -9.53 -7.84 21.68
N GLU A 182 -8.28 -7.87 22.16
CA GLU A 182 -7.83 -6.95 23.20
C GLU A 182 -7.63 -5.54 22.63
N PRO A 183 -8.13 -4.48 23.28
CA PRO A 183 -7.91 -3.11 22.84
C PRO A 183 -6.44 -2.70 23.03
N LEU A 184 -5.89 -2.00 22.05
CA LEU A 184 -4.53 -1.49 22.07
C LEU A 184 -4.52 0.04 22.03
N SER A 185 -3.60 0.64 22.77
CA SER A 185 -3.14 2.01 22.54
C SER A 185 -2.00 2.01 21.52
N SER A 186 -1.77 3.11 20.82
CA SER A 186 -0.70 3.20 19.83
C SER A 186 0.67 2.95 20.46
N TYR A 187 1.51 2.17 19.80
CA TYR A 187 2.90 1.95 20.23
C TYR A 187 3.75 3.23 20.09
N PHE A 188 3.42 4.05 19.10
CA PHE A 188 4.15 5.27 18.75
C PHE A 188 3.56 6.54 19.39
N GLU A 189 2.57 6.40 20.28
CA GLU A 189 2.06 7.53 21.05
C GLU A 189 3.16 8.08 21.98
N GLY A 190 3.40 9.39 21.92
CA GLY A 190 4.40 10.07 22.77
C GLY A 190 5.87 9.74 22.48
N LYS A 191 6.18 8.90 21.49
CA LYS A 191 7.56 8.61 21.05
C LYS A 191 7.90 9.52 19.86
N GLN A 192 9.01 10.26 19.97
CA GLN A 192 9.57 11.09 18.88
C GLN A 192 10.02 10.21 17.70
#